data_AF-C0PDC5-F1
#
_entry.id   AF-C0PDC5-F1
#
_cell.length_a   1.000
_cell.length_b   1.000
_cell.length_c   1.000
_cell.angle_alpha   90.00
_cell.angle_beta   90.00
_cell.angle_gamma   90.00
#
_symmetry.space_group_name_H-M   'P 1'
#
loop_
_entity.id
_entity.type
_entity.pdbx_description
1 polymer ?
#
loop_
_entity_poly.entity_id
_entity_poly.type
_entity_poly.pdbx_seq_one_letter_code
_entity_poly.pdbx_strand_id
1 'polypeptide(L)'
;MTVIKLKSGGLWVHAPIAPTKECIQMLKELDAPVEHIVLPTFAYEHKIFVGPFSRKFPKAQIWVAPRQWSWPINLPLEFFGIFRAKPLKDEDDATPWVAEIEQKVLSSPEVGIGPYVEVAFYHKPSRTLLVTDAVIFVPQQPPECISKESLLASAKNGLAVKLLSKGKEVPDEPVVDNKLNRQKGWERMVLQILFLGPSNLLEPNASFAQMSQKLIVSPIVKTLVFSKVPEKVRDWVDRIAADWRFRRIIPCHFAAPINASRSDFLAAFAFLDEFLPERAAAAPGLSLLLASFMGKAASYFPPDDMKTLSSLDEFLVSVGAVKKTVSGRKR
;
A
#
# COMPACT_ATOMS: atom_id res chain seq x y z
N MET A 1 4.93 8.73 -5.38
CA MET A 1 4.87 9.35 -6.71
C MET A 1 5.78 8.62 -7.68
N THR A 2 5.30 8.38 -8.91
CA THR A 2 6.10 7.83 -10.01
C THR A 2 5.82 8.64 -11.27
N VAL A 3 6.85 8.85 -12.10
CA VAL A 3 6.75 9.68 -13.32
C VAL A 3 7.21 8.85 -14.51
N ILE A 4 6.41 8.84 -15.57
CA ILE A 4 6.71 8.15 -16.83
C ILE A 4 6.68 9.19 -17.95
N LYS A 5 7.74 9.25 -18.77
CA LYS A 5 7.74 10.03 -20.02
C LYS A 5 7.09 9.17 -21.11
N LEU A 6 5.94 9.62 -21.61
CA LEU A 6 5.14 8.94 -22.64
C LEU A 6 5.73 9.19 -24.03
N LYS A 7 5.34 8.38 -25.02
CA LYS A 7 5.65 8.61 -26.45
C LYS A 7 5.06 9.90 -27.00
N SER A 8 4.01 10.44 -26.38
CA SER A 8 3.47 11.78 -26.70
C SER A 8 4.50 12.90 -26.46
N GLY A 9 5.57 12.62 -25.70
CA GLY A 9 6.55 13.59 -25.24
C GLY A 9 6.20 14.21 -23.89
N GLY A 10 5.00 13.95 -23.34
CA GLY A 10 4.55 14.43 -22.04
C GLY A 10 4.87 13.49 -20.86
N LEU A 11 4.77 14.01 -19.64
CA LEU A 11 4.92 13.25 -18.41
C LEU A 11 3.55 12.81 -17.88
N TRP A 12 3.48 11.54 -17.51
CA TRP A 12 2.40 10.92 -16.78
C TRP A 12 2.83 10.73 -15.32
N VAL A 13 2.13 11.39 -14.39
CA VAL A 13 2.49 11.44 -12.97
C VAL A 13 1.48 10.65 -12.14
N HIS A 14 1.93 9.56 -11.53
CA HIS A 14 1.17 8.70 -10.63
C HIS A 14 1.34 9.09 -9.17
N ALA A 15 0.23 9.18 -8.43
CA ALA A 15 0.19 9.43 -6.99
C ALA A 15 1.10 10.61 -6.57
N PRO A 16 0.79 11.84 -7.03
CA PRO A 16 1.62 13.01 -6.79
C PRO A 16 1.79 13.28 -5.29
N ILE A 17 2.99 13.68 -4.90
CA ILE A 17 3.34 14.10 -3.53
C ILE A 17 3.33 15.62 -3.43
N ALA A 18 3.66 16.16 -2.25
CA ALA A 18 3.77 17.60 -2.07
C ALA A 18 4.68 18.24 -3.15
N PRO A 19 4.23 19.28 -3.86
CA PRO A 19 5.01 19.93 -4.92
C PRO A 19 6.06 20.88 -4.32
N THR A 20 7.01 20.33 -3.57
CA THR A 20 8.15 21.10 -3.03
C THR A 20 9.04 21.61 -4.16
N LYS A 21 9.96 22.53 -3.84
CA LYS A 21 10.89 23.08 -4.84
C LYS A 21 11.73 21.96 -5.47
N GLU A 22 12.19 21.01 -4.65
CA GLU A 22 12.99 19.85 -5.04
C GLU A 22 12.19 18.93 -5.96
N CYS A 23 10.93 18.62 -5.59
CA CYS A 23 10.05 17.79 -6.40
C CYS A 23 9.81 18.40 -7.79
N ILE A 24 9.53 19.71 -7.85
CA ILE A 24 9.28 20.42 -9.11
C ILE A 24 10.58 20.52 -9.94
N GLN A 25 11.73 20.68 -9.30
CA GLN A 25 13.02 20.71 -9.98
C GLN A 25 13.33 19.37 -10.65
N MET A 26 13.14 18.25 -9.95
CA MET A 26 13.32 16.90 -10.54
C MET A 26 12.41 16.65 -11.74
N LEU A 27 11.18 17.19 -11.74
CA LEU A 27 10.27 17.07 -12.90
C LEU A 27 10.76 17.89 -14.10
N LYS A 28 11.32 19.08 -13.86
CA LYS A 28 11.88 19.93 -14.92
C LYS A 28 13.09 19.28 -15.61
N GLU A 29 13.90 18.56 -14.84
CA GLU A 29 15.07 17.83 -15.36
C GLU A 29 14.72 16.71 -16.34
N LEU A 30 13.47 16.24 -16.36
CA LEU A 30 12.98 15.26 -17.33
C LEU A 30 12.70 15.87 -18.72
N ASP A 31 12.79 17.20 -18.84
CA ASP A 31 12.65 17.98 -20.07
C ASP A 31 11.40 17.57 -20.89
N ALA A 32 10.25 17.64 -20.21
CA ALA A 32 8.94 17.31 -20.78
C ALA A 32 7.81 17.99 -19.98
N PRO A 33 6.71 18.39 -20.63
CA PRO A 33 5.57 18.96 -19.93
C PRO A 33 4.82 17.88 -19.14
N VAL A 34 4.32 18.21 -17.94
CA VAL A 34 3.36 17.34 -17.24
C VAL A 34 2.03 17.36 -17.98
N GLU A 35 1.68 16.23 -18.58
CA GLU A 35 0.50 16.05 -19.42
C GLU A 35 -0.65 15.44 -18.62
N HIS A 36 -0.34 14.51 -17.72
CA HIS A 36 -1.33 13.79 -16.92
C HIS A 36 -0.93 13.70 -15.45
N ILE A 37 -1.91 13.95 -14.57
CA ILE A 37 -1.79 13.75 -13.13
C ILE A 37 -2.83 12.72 -12.71
N VAL A 38 -2.40 11.63 -12.08
CA VAL A 38 -3.23 10.47 -11.77
C VAL A 38 -3.29 10.25 -10.27
N LEU A 39 -4.50 10.33 -9.71
CA LEU A 39 -4.84 9.90 -8.36
C LEU A 39 -5.36 8.45 -8.43
N PRO A 40 -4.57 7.44 -8.01
CA PRO A 40 -4.89 6.02 -8.24
C PRO A 40 -5.81 5.41 -7.17
N THR A 41 -6.12 6.12 -6.10
CA THR A 41 -6.91 5.62 -4.97
C THR A 41 -7.90 6.68 -4.48
N PHE A 42 -8.82 6.30 -3.60
CA PHE A 42 -9.71 7.25 -2.91
C PHE A 42 -9.05 7.87 -1.65
N ALA A 43 -8.00 7.22 -1.13
CA ALA A 43 -7.44 7.50 0.18
C ALA A 43 -6.87 8.92 0.29
N TYR A 44 -7.10 9.54 1.46
CA TYR A 44 -6.89 10.97 1.66
C TYR A 44 -5.42 11.38 1.55
N GLU A 45 -4.52 10.55 2.07
CA GLU A 45 -3.07 10.74 2.06
C GLU A 45 -2.48 10.83 0.64
N HIS A 46 -3.09 10.15 -0.33
CA HIS A 46 -2.71 10.23 -1.75
C HIS A 46 -3.45 11.35 -2.49
N LYS A 47 -4.59 11.82 -1.96
CA LYS A 47 -5.46 12.85 -2.53
C LYS A 47 -5.01 14.28 -2.19
N ILE A 48 -4.56 14.51 -0.95
CA ILE A 48 -4.34 15.84 -0.39
C ILE A 48 -3.39 16.71 -1.24
N PHE A 49 -2.40 16.10 -1.89
CA PHE A 49 -1.41 16.81 -2.69
C PHE A 49 -1.79 17.00 -4.16
N VAL A 50 -2.83 16.34 -4.67
CA VAL A 50 -3.23 16.44 -6.08
C VAL A 50 -3.62 17.87 -6.44
N GLY A 51 -4.40 18.55 -5.61
CA GLY A 51 -4.78 19.95 -5.83
C GLY A 51 -3.59 20.92 -5.82
N PRO A 52 -2.75 20.92 -4.77
CA PRO A 52 -1.50 21.69 -4.77
C PRO A 52 -0.58 21.40 -5.97
N PHE A 53 -0.46 20.14 -6.37
CA PHE A 53 0.41 19.73 -7.47
C PHE A 53 -0.15 20.19 -8.83
N SER A 54 -1.46 20.05 -9.05
CA SER A 54 -2.11 20.48 -10.30
C SER A 54 -1.98 21.99 -10.53
N ARG A 55 -1.97 22.81 -9.48
CA ARG A 55 -1.71 24.26 -9.58
C ARG A 55 -0.33 24.60 -10.15
N LYS A 56 0.66 23.72 -9.99
CA LYS A 56 1.99 23.90 -10.62
C LYS A 56 2.01 23.52 -12.10
N PHE A 57 1.05 22.72 -12.54
CA PHE A 57 0.94 22.21 -13.90
C PHE A 57 -0.49 22.39 -14.45
N PRO A 58 -0.95 23.65 -14.63
CA PRO A 58 -2.36 23.95 -14.91
C PRO A 58 -2.87 23.42 -16.27
N LYS A 59 -1.97 22.99 -17.15
CA LYS A 59 -2.30 22.38 -18.44
C LYS A 59 -2.50 20.86 -18.37
N ALA A 60 -2.11 20.22 -17.26
CA ALA A 60 -2.21 18.77 -17.12
C ALA A 60 -3.67 18.33 -16.95
N GLN A 61 -4.07 17.26 -17.65
CA GLN A 61 -5.35 16.61 -17.40
C GLN A 61 -5.24 15.77 -16.13
N ILE A 62 -6.16 16.02 -15.20
CA ILE A 62 -6.26 15.24 -13.96
C ILE A 62 -7.15 14.02 -14.19
N TRP A 63 -6.70 12.87 -13.69
CA TRP A 63 -7.43 11.61 -13.69
C TRP A 63 -7.54 11.08 -12.27
N VAL A 64 -8.70 10.57 -11.89
CA VAL A 64 -8.98 10.14 -10.52
C VAL A 64 -9.59 8.75 -10.52
N ALA A 65 -9.20 7.92 -9.56
CA ALA A 65 -9.87 6.66 -9.31
C ALA A 65 -11.37 6.91 -9.11
N PRO A 66 -12.26 6.02 -9.60
CA PRO A 66 -13.69 6.20 -9.43
C PRO A 66 -14.09 6.15 -7.94
N ARG A 67 -15.33 6.57 -7.63
CA ARG A 67 -15.89 6.57 -6.26
C ARG A 67 -14.98 7.25 -5.22
N GLN A 68 -14.50 8.44 -5.55
CA GLN A 68 -13.81 9.29 -4.58
C GLN A 68 -14.70 9.54 -3.36
N TRP A 69 -14.08 9.48 -2.18
CA TRP A 69 -14.78 9.62 -0.91
C TRP A 69 -13.90 10.27 0.15
N SER A 70 -14.52 10.96 1.09
CA SER A 70 -13.85 11.65 2.19
C SER A 70 -14.57 11.34 3.50
N TRP A 71 -13.81 11.13 4.57
CA TRP A 71 -14.35 10.96 5.92
C TRP A 71 -14.47 12.33 6.62
N PRO A 72 -15.53 12.60 7.40
CA PRO A 72 -16.73 11.80 7.63
C PRO A 72 -17.85 12.01 6.60
N ILE A 73 -17.67 12.97 5.70
CA ILE A 73 -18.64 13.35 4.67
C ILE A 73 -17.98 13.35 3.30
N ASN A 74 -18.68 12.84 2.29
CA ASN A 74 -18.17 12.76 0.93
C ASN A 74 -18.11 14.16 0.28
N LEU A 75 -17.01 14.87 0.53
CA LEU A 75 -16.77 16.19 -0.04
C LEU A 75 -16.40 16.10 -1.53
N PRO A 76 -16.90 17.03 -2.35
CA PRO A 76 -16.54 17.10 -3.77
C PRO A 76 -15.04 17.37 -3.96
N LEU A 77 -14.49 16.95 -5.10
CA LEU A 77 -13.06 17.04 -5.39
C LEU A 77 -12.54 18.49 -5.42
N GLU A 78 -13.40 19.41 -5.79
CA GLU A 78 -13.14 20.86 -5.85
C GLU A 78 -12.77 21.43 -4.48
N PHE A 79 -13.28 20.85 -3.40
CA PHE A 79 -12.92 21.23 -2.02
C PHE A 79 -11.43 20.95 -1.71
N PHE A 80 -10.84 19.97 -2.41
CA PHE A 80 -9.42 19.65 -2.34
C PHE A 80 -8.60 20.37 -3.42
N GLY A 81 -9.22 21.29 -4.17
CA GLY A 81 -8.59 22.01 -5.26
C GLY A 81 -8.35 21.15 -6.51
N ILE A 82 -9.11 20.06 -6.67
CA ILE A 82 -9.02 19.16 -7.82
C ILE A 82 -10.18 19.48 -8.76
N PHE A 83 -9.88 20.17 -9.85
CA PHE A 83 -10.89 20.63 -10.83
C PHE A 83 -10.74 19.88 -12.16
N ARG A 84 -11.86 19.70 -12.87
CA ARG A 84 -11.89 19.11 -14.23
C ARG A 84 -11.27 17.71 -14.31
N ALA A 85 -11.33 16.96 -13.21
CA ALA A 85 -10.84 15.58 -13.16
C ALA A 85 -11.73 14.66 -14.00
N LYS A 86 -11.10 13.72 -14.70
CA LYS A 86 -11.78 12.63 -15.40
C LYS A 86 -11.71 11.34 -14.58
N PRO A 87 -12.80 10.59 -14.42
CA PRO A 87 -12.74 9.31 -13.73
C PRO A 87 -11.99 8.28 -14.57
N LEU A 88 -11.14 7.49 -13.92
CA LEU A 88 -10.58 6.27 -14.48
C LEU A 88 -11.65 5.18 -14.55
N LYS A 89 -11.55 4.31 -15.56
CA LYS A 89 -12.44 3.16 -15.76
C LYS A 89 -11.63 1.87 -15.82
N ASP A 90 -12.25 0.74 -15.47
CA ASP A 90 -11.58 -0.56 -15.56
C ASP A 90 -11.26 -0.88 -17.01
N GLU A 91 -10.01 -1.30 -17.28
CA GLU A 91 -9.54 -1.74 -18.60
C GLU A 91 -9.85 -0.74 -19.74
N ASP A 92 -9.77 0.57 -19.46
CA ASP A 92 -10.13 1.66 -20.39
C ASP A 92 -9.18 1.79 -21.57
N ASP A 93 -9.67 1.44 -22.76
CA ASP A 93 -8.94 1.51 -24.01
C ASP A 93 -8.94 2.91 -24.68
N ALA A 94 -9.69 3.87 -24.12
CA ALA A 94 -9.79 5.23 -24.63
C ALA A 94 -8.84 6.22 -23.92
N THR A 95 -8.04 5.75 -22.96
CA THR A 95 -7.07 6.60 -22.28
C THR A 95 -5.93 7.04 -23.23
N PRO A 96 -5.42 8.28 -23.14
CA PRO A 96 -4.38 8.78 -24.04
C PRO A 96 -3.07 7.95 -24.03
N TRP A 97 -2.83 7.19 -22.97
CA TRP A 97 -1.62 6.38 -22.76
C TRP A 97 -1.82 4.87 -22.97
N VAL A 98 -3.01 4.41 -23.39
CA VAL A 98 -3.39 2.98 -23.48
C VAL A 98 -2.36 2.10 -24.21
N ALA A 99 -1.68 2.67 -25.21
CA ALA A 99 -0.67 1.98 -26.01
C ALA A 99 0.56 1.55 -25.17
N GLU A 100 0.80 2.22 -24.04
CA GLU A 100 1.98 2.06 -23.20
C GLU A 100 1.66 1.66 -21.77
N ILE A 101 0.50 2.08 -21.25
CA ILE A 101 0.06 1.84 -19.88
C ILE A 101 -1.37 1.28 -19.91
N GLU A 102 -1.56 0.08 -19.37
CA GLU A 102 -2.88 -0.50 -19.10
C GLU A 102 -3.29 -0.24 -17.65
N GLN A 103 -4.59 -0.36 -17.34
CA GLN A 103 -5.11 -0.13 -16.00
C GLN A 103 -6.20 -1.13 -15.60
N LYS A 104 -6.24 -1.50 -14.32
CA LYS A 104 -7.27 -2.36 -13.73
C LYS A 104 -7.72 -1.79 -12.40
N VAL A 105 -9.03 -1.65 -12.23
CA VAL A 105 -9.67 -1.01 -11.07
C VAL A 105 -10.21 -2.07 -10.12
N LEU A 106 -9.71 -2.05 -8.89
CA LEU A 106 -10.38 -2.69 -7.76
C LEU A 106 -11.32 -1.65 -7.15
N SER A 107 -12.64 -1.87 -7.27
CA SER A 107 -13.65 -0.97 -6.69
C SER A 107 -14.64 -1.75 -5.85
N SER A 108 -14.71 -1.40 -4.56
CA SER A 108 -15.62 -2.02 -3.62
C SER A 108 -16.33 -0.98 -2.76
N PRO A 109 -17.61 -0.67 -3.03
CA PRO A 109 -18.39 0.22 -2.17
C PRO A 109 -18.80 -0.42 -0.84
N GLU A 110 -18.61 -1.72 -0.68
CA GLU A 110 -19.19 -2.51 0.41
C GLU A 110 -18.21 -2.73 1.58
N VAL A 111 -17.05 -2.08 1.59
CA VAL A 111 -16.04 -2.28 2.65
C VAL A 111 -16.53 -1.68 3.98
N GLY A 112 -17.12 -0.49 3.97
CA GLY A 112 -17.62 0.19 5.16
C GLY A 112 -18.36 1.47 4.81
N ILE A 113 -18.26 2.49 5.67
CA ILE A 113 -18.89 3.80 5.43
C ILE A 113 -18.31 4.48 4.17
N GLY A 114 -17.05 4.21 3.87
CA GLY A 114 -16.39 4.59 2.62
C GLY A 114 -16.16 3.39 1.70
N PRO A 115 -16.04 3.63 0.38
CA PRO A 115 -15.59 2.62 -0.56
C PRO A 115 -14.09 2.33 -0.34
N TYR A 116 -13.63 1.20 -0.86
CA TYR A 116 -12.23 1.02 -1.20
C TYR A 116 -12.07 1.04 -2.72
N VAL A 117 -11.15 1.88 -3.22
CA VAL A 117 -10.81 1.92 -4.64
C VAL A 117 -9.30 2.04 -4.80
N GLU A 118 -8.73 1.15 -5.62
CA GLU A 118 -7.36 1.26 -6.10
C GLU A 118 -7.31 0.93 -7.59
N VAL A 119 -6.51 1.68 -8.35
CA VAL A 119 -6.23 1.43 -9.77
C VAL A 119 -4.77 0.99 -9.90
N ALA A 120 -4.56 -0.24 -10.33
CA ALA A 120 -3.23 -0.71 -10.73
C ALA A 120 -2.97 -0.32 -12.18
N PHE A 121 -1.71 -0.04 -12.48
CA PHE A 121 -1.25 0.29 -13.83
C PHE A 121 -0.13 -0.63 -14.28
N TYR A 122 -0.12 -1.00 -15.56
CA TYR A 122 0.96 -1.79 -16.14
C TYR A 122 1.64 -1.04 -17.28
N HIS A 123 2.87 -0.60 -17.03
CA HIS A 123 3.71 0.00 -18.06
C HIS A 123 4.37 -1.10 -18.90
N LYS A 124 3.84 -1.32 -20.11
CA LYS A 124 4.23 -2.41 -21.03
C LYS A 124 5.72 -2.39 -21.37
N PRO A 125 6.32 -1.24 -21.78
CA PRO A 125 7.72 -1.21 -22.20
C PRO A 125 8.70 -1.66 -21.12
N SER A 126 8.52 -1.21 -19.88
CA SER A 126 9.43 -1.58 -18.78
C SER A 126 9.03 -2.89 -18.08
N ARG A 127 7.84 -3.42 -18.39
CA ARG A 127 7.21 -4.55 -17.68
C ARG A 127 7.09 -4.28 -16.18
N THR A 128 6.54 -3.12 -15.83
CA THR A 128 6.39 -2.65 -14.45
C THR A 128 4.93 -2.57 -14.06
N LEU A 129 4.57 -3.21 -12.95
CA LEU A 129 3.30 -3.01 -12.26
C LEU A 129 3.45 -1.83 -11.29
N LEU A 130 2.55 -0.86 -11.37
CA LEU A 130 2.40 0.22 -10.41
C LEU A 130 1.13 -0.03 -9.60
N VAL A 131 1.27 0.04 -8.30
CA VAL A 131 0.21 -0.14 -7.31
C VAL A 131 0.33 0.94 -6.24
N THR A 132 -0.71 1.10 -5.45
CA THR A 132 -0.76 2.12 -4.41
C THR A 132 -0.52 1.45 -3.06
N ASP A 133 -1.58 0.90 -2.45
CA ASP A 133 -1.58 0.34 -1.10
C ASP A 133 -1.73 -1.18 -1.10
N ALA A 134 -2.07 -1.76 -2.27
CA ALA A 134 -2.32 -3.18 -2.45
C ALA A 134 -1.18 -4.07 -1.95
N VAL A 135 0.07 -3.67 -2.18
CA VAL A 135 1.26 -4.33 -1.64
C VAL A 135 2.30 -3.32 -1.19
N ILE A 136 3.15 -3.74 -0.27
CA ILE A 136 4.28 -2.97 0.26
C ILE A 136 5.54 -3.83 0.29
N PHE A 137 6.70 -3.19 0.37
CA PHE A 137 7.98 -3.85 0.62
C PHE A 137 8.78 -3.06 1.63
N VAL A 138 8.85 -3.58 2.85
CA VAL A 138 9.56 -2.93 3.96
C VAL A 138 11.07 -3.17 3.79
N PRO A 139 11.90 -2.13 3.57
CA PRO A 139 13.33 -2.31 3.52
C PRO A 139 13.88 -2.69 4.89
N GLN A 140 14.93 -3.51 4.88
CA GLN A 140 15.62 -3.96 6.09
C GLN A 140 16.20 -2.79 6.88
N GLN A 141 16.74 -1.79 6.17
CA GLN A 141 17.38 -0.60 6.73
C GLN A 141 16.45 0.61 6.55
N PRO A 142 16.53 1.61 7.44
CA PRO A 142 15.78 2.85 7.26
C PRO A 142 16.19 3.54 5.95
N PRO A 143 15.22 4.08 5.19
CA PRO A 143 15.54 4.86 4.00
C PRO A 143 16.16 6.20 4.39
N GLU A 144 16.97 6.76 3.49
CA GLU A 144 17.73 8.00 3.72
C GLU A 144 16.85 9.22 4.03
N CYS A 145 15.60 9.21 3.58
CA CYS A 145 14.65 10.29 3.85
C CYS A 145 14.18 10.36 5.31
N ILE A 146 14.42 9.33 6.12
CA ILE A 146 14.09 9.35 7.54
C ILE A 146 15.29 9.89 8.32
N SER A 147 15.08 11.01 9.00
CA SER A 147 16.16 11.65 9.75
C SER A 147 16.66 10.78 10.89
N LYS A 148 17.95 10.92 11.19
CA LYS A 148 18.60 10.30 12.34
C LYS A 148 17.84 10.59 13.63
N GLU A 149 17.40 11.83 13.82
CA GLU A 149 16.69 12.30 15.01
C GLU A 149 15.36 11.55 15.18
N SER A 150 14.64 11.32 14.08
CA SER A 150 13.37 10.57 14.08
C SER A 150 13.58 9.10 14.44
N LEU A 151 14.66 8.48 13.91
CA LEU A 151 15.02 7.11 14.26
C LEU A 151 15.36 6.99 15.75
N LEU A 152 16.21 7.89 16.27
CA LEU A 152 16.59 7.88 17.68
C LEU A 152 15.41 8.19 18.60
N ALA A 153 14.50 9.10 18.20
CA ALA A 153 13.27 9.37 18.94
C ALA A 153 12.38 8.12 19.03
N SER A 154 12.23 7.38 17.93
CA SER A 154 11.45 6.13 17.89
C SER A 154 12.10 4.98 18.64
N ALA A 155 13.43 5.02 18.80
CA ALA A 155 14.18 4.05 19.60
C ALA A 155 14.05 4.26 21.12
N LYS A 156 13.56 5.43 21.58
CA LYS A 156 13.32 5.67 23.00
C LYS A 156 12.19 4.80 23.53
N ASN A 157 12.33 4.35 24.78
CA ASN A 157 11.28 3.64 25.50
C ASN A 157 10.19 4.63 25.98
N GLY A 158 9.50 5.24 25.01
CA GLY A 158 8.43 6.19 25.26
C GLY A 158 7.15 5.53 25.78
N LEU A 159 6.08 6.33 25.87
CA LEU A 159 4.78 5.89 26.40
C LEU A 159 4.24 4.64 25.69
N ALA A 160 4.35 4.58 24.35
CA ALA A 160 3.89 3.42 23.57
C ALA A 160 4.61 2.12 23.99
N VAL A 161 5.93 2.17 24.21
CA VAL A 161 6.69 0.99 24.67
C VAL A 161 6.25 0.60 26.07
N LYS A 162 6.11 1.56 26.98
CA LYS A 162 5.67 1.32 28.37
C LYS A 162 4.27 0.68 28.43
N LEU A 163 3.32 1.17 27.64
CA LEU A 163 1.97 0.62 27.54
C LEU A 163 1.95 -0.80 26.95
N LEU A 164 2.76 -1.06 25.92
CA LEU A 164 2.77 -2.34 25.21
C LEU A 164 3.66 -3.41 25.86
N SER A 165 4.47 -3.06 26.87
CA SER A 165 5.40 -4.00 27.53
C SER A 165 4.72 -4.97 28.51
N LYS A 166 3.39 -4.89 28.69
CA LYS A 166 2.58 -5.85 29.49
C LYS A 166 3.15 -6.16 30.89
N GLY A 167 3.68 -5.13 31.56
CA GLY A 167 4.25 -5.27 32.92
C GLY A 167 5.71 -5.74 32.98
N LYS A 168 6.39 -5.95 31.83
CA LYS A 168 7.85 -6.13 31.82
C LYS A 168 8.54 -4.84 32.29
N GLU A 169 9.66 -5.00 32.97
CA GLU A 169 10.54 -3.89 33.31
C GLU A 169 11.05 -3.23 32.02
N VAL A 170 10.87 -1.92 31.91
CA VAL A 170 11.28 -1.14 30.74
C VAL A 170 12.48 -0.30 31.16
N PRO A 171 13.70 -0.62 30.68
CA PRO A 171 14.89 0.14 31.03
C PRO A 171 14.72 1.61 30.63
N ASP A 172 15.03 2.52 31.55
CA ASP A 172 15.05 3.97 31.30
C ASP A 172 16.47 4.42 30.93
N GLU A 173 17.03 3.77 29.91
CA GLU A 173 18.37 4.06 29.44
C GLU A 173 18.36 5.16 28.38
N PRO A 174 19.33 6.10 28.40
CA PRO A 174 19.47 7.09 27.36
C PRO A 174 19.80 6.42 26.02
N VAL A 175 19.03 6.76 24.98
CA VAL A 175 19.31 6.27 23.63
C VAL A 175 20.53 6.98 23.06
N VAL A 176 21.66 6.26 23.01
CA VAL A 176 22.89 6.71 22.36
C VAL A 176 22.76 6.58 20.85
N ASP A 177 23.33 7.54 20.12
CA ASP A 177 23.41 7.44 18.67
C ASP A 177 24.40 6.35 18.21
N ASN A 178 23.85 5.25 17.71
CA ASN A 178 24.61 4.19 17.06
C ASN A 178 23.73 3.45 16.03
N LYS A 179 24.35 2.60 15.20
CA LYS A 179 23.63 1.85 14.15
C LYS A 179 22.50 0.98 14.72
N LEU A 180 22.73 0.36 15.88
CA LEU A 180 21.75 -0.52 16.52
C LEU A 180 20.49 0.24 16.95
N ASN A 181 20.64 1.40 17.58
CA ASN A 181 19.52 2.22 18.03
C ASN A 181 18.78 2.86 16.87
N ARG A 182 19.49 3.28 15.81
CA ARG A 182 18.82 3.75 14.57
C ARG A 182 17.99 2.65 13.93
N GLN A 183 18.54 1.43 13.83
CA GLN A 183 17.82 0.26 13.33
C GLN A 183 16.62 -0.07 14.22
N LYS A 184 16.78 -0.12 15.54
CA LYS A 184 15.68 -0.35 16.49
C LYS A 184 14.57 0.70 16.34
N GLY A 185 14.93 1.96 16.14
CA GLY A 185 13.99 3.03 15.83
C GLY A 185 13.18 2.76 14.56
N TRP A 186 13.87 2.34 13.49
CA TRP A 186 13.23 1.95 12.24
C TRP A 186 12.24 0.79 12.42
N GLU A 187 12.68 -0.29 13.06
CA GLU A 187 11.85 -1.48 13.31
C GLU A 187 10.58 -1.11 14.09
N ARG A 188 10.72 -0.26 15.13
CA ARG A 188 9.57 0.24 15.91
C ARG A 188 8.62 1.10 15.07
N MET A 189 9.14 2.01 14.25
CA MET A 189 8.31 2.85 13.37
C MET A 189 7.48 2.00 12.41
N VAL A 190 8.11 1.02 11.78
CA VAL A 190 7.45 0.09 10.85
C VAL A 190 6.34 -0.68 11.55
N LEU A 191 6.63 -1.30 12.70
CA LEU A 191 5.63 -2.09 13.42
C LEU A 191 4.46 -1.23 13.91
N GLN A 192 4.71 0.00 14.37
CA GLN A 192 3.63 0.89 14.78
C GLN A 192 2.72 1.27 13.61
N ILE A 193 3.29 1.61 12.45
CA ILE A 193 2.51 1.97 11.26
C ILE A 193 1.73 0.78 10.70
N LEU A 194 2.29 -0.43 10.74
CA LEU A 194 1.65 -1.60 10.14
C LEU A 194 0.62 -2.30 11.03
N PHE A 195 0.69 -2.14 12.36
CA PHE A 195 -0.19 -2.84 13.30
C PHE A 195 -1.04 -1.91 14.17
N LEU A 196 -0.80 -0.59 14.16
CA LEU A 196 -1.44 0.42 15.02
C LEU A 196 -1.26 0.24 16.54
N GLY A 197 -0.73 -0.91 16.98
CA GLY A 197 -0.41 -1.23 18.36
C GLY A 197 0.21 -2.64 18.44
N PRO A 198 1.46 -2.81 17.96
CA PRO A 198 2.14 -4.12 17.97
C PRO A 198 2.35 -4.61 19.40
N SER A 199 2.44 -5.92 19.57
CA SER A 199 2.47 -6.56 20.89
C SER A 199 3.79 -6.42 21.64
N ASN A 200 4.90 -6.21 20.92
CA ASN A 200 6.23 -6.06 21.51
C ASN A 200 7.07 -5.02 20.74
N LEU A 201 7.09 -3.80 21.26
CA LEU A 201 8.05 -2.78 20.82
C LEU A 201 9.36 -2.81 21.59
N LEU A 202 9.44 -3.53 22.72
CA LEU A 202 10.67 -3.61 23.49
C LEU A 202 11.76 -4.34 22.69
N GLU A 203 11.37 -5.44 22.05
CA GLU A 203 12.21 -6.33 21.23
C GLU A 203 11.57 -6.51 19.83
N PRO A 204 11.65 -5.50 18.95
CA PRO A 204 10.90 -5.48 17.69
C PRO A 204 11.46 -6.41 16.59
N ASN A 205 12.67 -6.93 16.78
CA ASN A 205 13.45 -7.58 15.72
C ASN A 205 12.76 -8.83 15.15
N ALA A 206 12.19 -9.69 16.00
CA ALA A 206 11.56 -10.93 15.57
C ALA A 206 10.34 -10.67 14.69
N SER A 207 9.47 -9.73 15.09
CA SER A 207 8.31 -9.34 14.29
C SER A 207 8.75 -8.66 12.99
N PHE A 208 9.69 -7.71 13.08
CA PHE A 208 10.20 -6.99 11.91
C PHE A 208 10.80 -7.94 10.86
N ALA A 209 11.63 -8.89 11.26
CA ALA A 209 12.25 -9.86 10.37
C ALA A 209 11.24 -10.77 9.64
N GLN A 210 10.04 -10.96 10.18
CA GLN A 210 9.00 -11.74 9.52
C GLN A 210 8.38 -11.02 8.31
N MET A 211 8.43 -9.69 8.26
CA MET A 211 7.80 -8.88 7.20
C MET A 211 8.79 -8.06 6.36
N SER A 212 9.99 -7.77 6.87
CA SER A 212 11.01 -7.05 6.11
C SER A 212 11.49 -7.85 4.90
N GLN A 213 11.92 -7.14 3.85
CA GLN A 213 12.43 -7.71 2.61
C GLN A 213 11.46 -8.66 1.88
N LYS A 214 10.16 -8.53 2.15
CA LYS A 214 9.10 -9.33 1.52
C LYS A 214 8.07 -8.41 0.89
N LEU A 215 7.55 -8.85 -0.25
CA LEU A 215 6.36 -8.25 -0.85
C LEU A 215 5.14 -8.80 -0.13
N ILE A 216 4.38 -7.93 0.53
CA ILE A 216 3.23 -8.33 1.35
C ILE A 216 2.08 -7.36 1.14
N VAL A 217 0.85 -7.82 1.32
CA VAL A 217 -0.27 -6.92 1.62
C VAL A 217 -0.13 -6.46 3.07
N SER A 218 -0.26 -5.17 3.36
CA SER A 218 -0.10 -4.69 4.74
C SER A 218 -1.15 -5.31 5.69
N PRO A 219 -0.86 -5.51 6.98
CA PRO A 219 -1.82 -6.07 7.93
C PRO A 219 -3.13 -5.27 7.98
N ILE A 220 -3.04 -3.94 7.96
CA ILE A 220 -4.19 -3.02 7.97
C ILE A 220 -5.07 -3.26 6.75
N VAL A 221 -4.50 -3.25 5.54
CA VAL A 221 -5.28 -3.45 4.30
C VAL A 221 -5.83 -4.89 4.24
N LYS A 222 -5.04 -5.90 4.62
CA LYS A 222 -5.50 -7.29 4.72
C LYS A 222 -6.74 -7.38 5.62
N THR A 223 -6.67 -6.82 6.81
CA THR A 223 -7.67 -7.03 7.87
C THR A 223 -8.90 -6.15 7.70
N LEU A 224 -8.72 -4.85 7.47
CA LEU A 224 -9.82 -3.88 7.47
C LEU A 224 -10.50 -3.76 6.10
N VAL A 225 -9.84 -4.20 5.02
CA VAL A 225 -10.33 -4.00 3.64
C VAL A 225 -10.49 -5.32 2.90
N PHE A 226 -9.40 -6.02 2.60
CA PHE A 226 -9.45 -7.14 1.64
C PHE A 226 -10.21 -8.35 2.19
N SER A 227 -10.17 -8.59 3.50
CA SER A 227 -10.98 -9.61 4.18
C SER A 227 -12.50 -9.38 4.07
N LYS A 228 -12.93 -8.16 3.73
CA LYS A 228 -14.35 -7.78 3.63
C LYS A 228 -14.93 -8.10 2.26
N VAL A 229 -14.08 -8.16 1.24
CA VAL A 229 -14.43 -8.41 -0.16
C VAL A 229 -13.42 -9.34 -0.87
N PRO A 230 -13.10 -10.51 -0.29
CA PRO A 230 -12.00 -11.36 -0.77
C PRO A 230 -12.22 -11.82 -2.22
N GLU A 231 -13.46 -12.07 -2.65
CA GLU A 231 -13.77 -12.47 -4.04
C GLU A 231 -13.39 -11.39 -5.06
N LYS A 232 -13.72 -10.12 -4.77
CA LYS A 232 -13.40 -8.98 -5.65
C LYS A 232 -11.89 -8.73 -5.71
N VAL A 233 -11.20 -8.90 -4.58
CA VAL A 233 -9.73 -8.79 -4.52
C VAL A 233 -9.09 -9.94 -5.29
N ARG A 234 -9.57 -11.17 -5.12
CA ARG A 234 -9.07 -12.35 -5.83
C ARG A 234 -9.21 -12.20 -7.34
N ASP A 235 -10.39 -11.80 -7.82
CA ASP A 235 -10.64 -11.55 -9.24
C ASP A 235 -9.67 -10.52 -9.82
N TRP A 236 -9.51 -9.38 -9.13
CA TRP A 236 -8.60 -8.32 -9.57
C TRP A 236 -7.14 -8.78 -9.62
N VAL A 237 -6.68 -9.52 -8.60
CA VAL A 237 -5.33 -10.08 -8.54
C VAL A 237 -5.09 -11.11 -9.65
N ASP A 238 -6.04 -12.02 -9.88
CA ASP A 238 -5.94 -13.05 -10.92
C ASP A 238 -5.91 -12.41 -12.30
N ARG A 239 -6.76 -11.43 -12.57
CA ARG A 239 -6.77 -10.66 -13.82
C ARG A 239 -5.46 -9.90 -14.05
N ILE A 240 -4.85 -9.34 -13.01
CA ILE A 240 -3.53 -8.69 -13.10
C ILE A 240 -2.46 -9.72 -13.46
N ALA A 241 -2.42 -10.86 -12.76
CA ALA A 241 -1.38 -11.87 -12.95
C ALA A 241 -1.52 -12.63 -14.27
N ALA A 242 -2.74 -12.83 -14.76
CA ALA A 242 -3.03 -13.47 -16.04
C ALA A 242 -2.52 -12.61 -17.21
N ASP A 243 -2.90 -11.32 -17.22
CA ASP A 243 -2.74 -10.48 -18.41
C ASP A 243 -1.40 -9.76 -18.44
N TRP A 244 -0.86 -9.37 -17.27
CA TRP A 244 0.31 -8.49 -17.21
C TRP A 244 1.59 -9.23 -16.86
N ARG A 245 2.53 -9.28 -17.80
CA ARG A 245 3.84 -9.94 -17.66
C ARG A 245 4.88 -9.03 -16.98
N PHE A 246 4.56 -8.47 -15.82
CA PHE A 246 5.48 -7.63 -15.06
C PHE A 246 6.62 -8.43 -14.42
N ARG A 247 7.77 -7.76 -14.27
CA ARG A 247 8.99 -8.26 -13.58
C ARG A 247 9.50 -7.28 -12.52
N ARG A 248 8.75 -6.21 -12.31
CA ARG A 248 9.06 -5.12 -11.40
C ARG A 248 7.74 -4.58 -10.85
N ILE A 249 7.72 -4.25 -9.56
CA ILE A 249 6.57 -3.64 -8.88
C ILE A 249 7.01 -2.32 -8.26
N ILE A 250 6.17 -1.29 -8.37
CA ILE A 250 6.33 0.01 -7.73
C ILE A 250 5.08 0.27 -6.88
N PRO A 251 5.12 0.00 -5.57
CA PRO A 251 4.11 0.47 -4.64
C PRO A 251 4.30 1.94 -4.31
N CYS A 252 3.30 2.57 -3.69
CA CYS A 252 3.44 3.94 -3.18
C CYS A 252 4.02 4.00 -1.76
N HIS A 253 4.00 2.88 -1.02
CA HIS A 253 4.53 2.79 0.33
C HIS A 253 5.81 1.96 0.42
N PHE A 254 6.74 2.44 1.25
CA PHE A 254 8.07 1.87 1.49
C PHE A 254 8.96 1.82 0.24
N ALA A 255 9.79 0.78 0.08
CA ALA A 255 10.82 0.76 -0.93
C ALA A 255 10.26 0.43 -2.32
N ALA A 256 10.71 1.19 -3.31
CA ALA A 256 10.43 0.97 -4.72
C ALA A 256 11.60 1.51 -5.57
N PRO A 257 11.85 0.95 -6.77
CA PRO A 257 11.20 -0.21 -7.37
C PRO A 257 11.66 -1.54 -6.74
N ILE A 258 10.83 -2.58 -6.86
CA ILE A 258 11.12 -3.93 -6.37
C ILE A 258 11.21 -4.87 -7.57
N ASN A 259 12.25 -5.69 -7.63
CA ASN A 259 12.33 -6.80 -8.58
C ASN A 259 11.44 -7.94 -8.07
N ALA A 260 10.20 -7.96 -8.54
CA ALA A 260 9.19 -8.93 -8.15
C ALA A 260 8.40 -9.36 -9.39
N SER A 261 8.13 -10.65 -9.46
CA SER A 261 7.41 -11.32 -10.53
C SER A 261 5.94 -11.50 -10.19
N ARG A 262 5.18 -12.07 -11.13
CA ARG A 262 3.78 -12.45 -10.91
C ARG A 262 3.59 -13.46 -9.79
N SER A 263 4.52 -14.41 -9.61
CA SER A 263 4.43 -15.38 -8.51
C SER A 263 4.63 -14.71 -7.16
N ASP A 264 5.52 -13.72 -7.06
CA ASP A 264 5.72 -12.96 -5.82
C ASP A 264 4.48 -12.14 -5.48
N PHE A 265 3.86 -11.52 -6.50
CA PHE A 265 2.59 -10.81 -6.35
C PHE A 265 1.48 -11.75 -5.86
N LEU A 266 1.27 -12.90 -6.52
CA LEU A 266 0.28 -13.89 -6.09
C LEU A 266 0.55 -14.40 -4.66
N ALA A 267 1.81 -14.64 -4.30
CA ALA A 267 2.19 -15.07 -2.96
C ALA A 267 1.82 -14.04 -1.88
N ALA A 268 1.95 -12.74 -2.16
CA ALA A 268 1.53 -11.68 -1.24
C ALA A 268 0.02 -11.75 -0.92
N PHE A 269 -0.80 -12.26 -1.85
CA PHE A 269 -2.25 -12.40 -1.72
C PHE A 269 -2.72 -13.82 -1.34
N ALA A 270 -1.80 -14.76 -1.05
CA ALA A 270 -2.16 -16.14 -0.72
C ALA A 270 -3.10 -16.28 0.49
N PHE A 271 -3.14 -15.27 1.37
CA PHE A 271 -4.08 -15.22 2.49
C PHE A 271 -5.56 -15.24 2.06
N LEU A 272 -5.89 -14.88 0.80
CA LEU A 272 -7.26 -14.93 0.28
C LEU A 272 -7.84 -16.35 0.30
N ASP A 273 -6.98 -17.37 0.24
CA ASP A 273 -7.39 -18.78 0.29
C ASP A 273 -8.01 -19.14 1.66
N GLU A 274 -7.66 -18.43 2.74
CA GLU A 274 -8.29 -18.58 4.06
C GLU A 274 -9.78 -18.17 4.03
N PHE A 275 -10.15 -17.26 3.13
CA PHE A 275 -11.50 -16.74 2.97
C PHE A 275 -12.29 -17.42 1.84
N LEU A 276 -11.58 -18.03 0.87
CA LEU A 276 -12.16 -18.61 -0.34
C LEU A 276 -11.72 -20.08 -0.55
N PRO A 277 -12.02 -21.00 0.40
CA PRO A 277 -11.51 -22.37 0.33
C PRO A 277 -12.01 -23.15 -0.90
N GLU A 278 -13.19 -22.82 -1.43
CA GLU A 278 -13.75 -23.46 -2.64
C GLU A 278 -13.04 -22.99 -3.94
N ARG A 279 -12.27 -21.89 -3.90
CA ARG A 279 -11.48 -21.36 -5.02
C ARG A 279 -9.98 -21.57 -4.86
N ALA A 280 -9.53 -22.26 -3.81
CA ALA A 280 -8.14 -22.65 -3.69
C ALA A 280 -7.76 -23.47 -4.94
N ALA A 281 -6.76 -23.00 -5.69
CA ALA A 281 -6.46 -23.52 -7.02
C ALA A 281 -6.23 -25.04 -7.02
N ALA A 282 -6.75 -25.71 -8.06
CA ALA A 282 -6.37 -27.08 -8.38
C ALA A 282 -4.85 -27.16 -8.54
N ALA A 283 -4.22 -27.98 -7.69
CA ALA A 283 -2.79 -28.34 -7.65
C ALA A 283 -1.79 -27.19 -7.89
N PRO A 284 -1.09 -26.68 -6.86
CA PRO A 284 -0.03 -25.70 -7.06
C PRO A 284 1.02 -26.24 -8.04
N GLY A 285 1.31 -25.48 -9.10
CA GLY A 285 2.47 -25.76 -9.96
C GLY A 285 3.75 -25.79 -9.13
N LEU A 286 4.77 -26.52 -9.59
CA LEU A 286 6.02 -26.80 -8.84
C LEU A 286 6.66 -25.56 -8.19
N SER A 287 6.50 -24.37 -8.80
CA SER A 287 6.96 -23.07 -8.27
C SER A 287 6.21 -22.59 -7.04
N LEU A 288 4.88 -22.81 -6.96
CA LEU A 288 4.07 -22.46 -5.79
C LEU A 288 4.32 -23.44 -4.64
N LEU A 289 4.62 -24.71 -4.95
CA LEU A 289 5.08 -25.72 -3.98
C LEU A 289 6.42 -25.33 -3.35
N LEU A 290 7.38 -24.82 -4.13
CA LEU A 290 8.64 -24.30 -3.61
C LEU A 290 8.45 -23.03 -2.75
N ALA A 291 7.54 -22.14 -3.13
CA ALA A 291 7.15 -21.00 -2.29
C ALA A 291 6.47 -21.47 -0.97
N SER A 292 5.70 -22.55 -1.03
CA SER A 292 5.06 -23.20 0.14
C SER A 292 6.09 -23.84 1.09
N PHE A 293 7.19 -24.37 0.55
CA PHE A 293 8.31 -24.92 1.32
C PHE A 293 9.18 -23.84 1.97
N MET A 294 9.24 -22.63 1.40
CA MET A 294 9.92 -21.46 1.98
C MET A 294 9.08 -20.64 2.96
N GLY A 295 7.88 -21.12 3.30
CA GLY A 295 7.07 -20.57 4.38
C GLY A 295 5.61 -20.79 4.09
N LYS A 296 4.89 -21.38 5.05
CA LYS A 296 3.44 -21.27 5.09
C LYS A 296 3.10 -19.78 5.00
N ALA A 297 2.64 -19.32 3.86
CA ALA A 297 2.09 -17.98 3.63
C ALA A 297 0.74 -17.77 4.35
N ALA A 298 0.52 -18.48 5.47
CA ALA A 298 -0.68 -18.42 6.29
C ALA A 298 -0.59 -17.39 7.43
N SER A 299 0.54 -16.72 7.63
CA SER A 299 0.60 -15.40 8.26
C SER A 299 2.03 -14.86 8.25
N TYR A 300 2.32 -13.83 7.45
CA TYR A 300 3.55 -13.03 7.64
C TYR A 300 3.53 -12.22 8.95
N PHE A 301 2.44 -12.31 9.71
CA PHE A 301 2.14 -11.46 10.84
C PHE A 301 2.08 -12.29 12.13
N PRO A 302 2.91 -11.96 13.14
CA PRO A 302 2.82 -12.59 14.45
C PRO A 302 1.39 -12.45 15.00
N PRO A 303 0.73 -13.54 15.45
CA PRO A 303 -0.64 -13.47 15.95
C PRO A 303 -0.83 -12.47 17.10
N ASP A 304 0.18 -12.31 17.95
CA ASP A 304 0.14 -11.34 19.04
C ASP A 304 0.12 -9.90 18.54
N ASP A 305 0.85 -9.56 17.47
CA ASP A 305 0.88 -8.22 16.89
C ASP A 305 -0.44 -7.85 16.19
N MET A 306 -1.21 -8.86 15.76
CA MET A 306 -2.51 -8.67 15.13
C MET A 306 -3.62 -8.31 16.14
N LYS A 307 -3.45 -8.55 17.44
CA LYS A 307 -4.52 -8.42 18.45
C LYS A 307 -5.19 -7.05 18.43
N THR A 308 -4.41 -5.96 18.46
CA THR A 308 -4.95 -4.60 18.45
C THR A 308 -5.76 -4.33 17.20
N LEU A 309 -5.25 -4.77 16.04
CA LEU A 309 -5.91 -4.59 14.76
C LEU A 309 -7.17 -5.44 14.64
N SER A 310 -7.16 -6.68 15.14
CA SER A 310 -8.35 -7.54 15.21
C SER A 310 -9.42 -6.96 16.13
N SER A 311 -9.05 -6.43 17.30
CA SER A 311 -9.99 -5.76 18.20
C SER A 311 -10.54 -4.46 17.62
N LEU A 312 -9.72 -3.71 16.87
CA LEU A 312 -10.20 -2.55 16.11
C LEU A 312 -11.21 -2.97 15.05
N ASP A 313 -10.95 -4.05 14.31
CA ASP A 313 -11.89 -4.60 13.32
C ASP A 313 -13.21 -5.00 13.97
N GLU A 314 -13.17 -5.76 15.08
CA GLU A 314 -14.36 -6.15 15.85
C GLU A 314 -15.17 -4.94 16.31
N PHE A 315 -14.50 -3.91 16.83
CA PHE A 315 -15.14 -2.66 17.23
C PHE A 315 -15.80 -1.96 16.04
N LEU A 316 -15.09 -1.77 14.93
CA LEU A 316 -15.61 -1.12 13.72
C LEU A 316 -16.80 -1.89 13.12
N VAL A 317 -16.77 -3.21 13.16
CA VAL A 317 -17.90 -4.07 12.77
C VAL A 317 -19.07 -3.90 13.73
N SER A 318 -18.82 -3.83 15.05
CA SER A 318 -19.87 -3.69 16.07
C SER A 318 -20.64 -2.38 15.95
N VAL A 319 -19.97 -1.30 15.54
CA VAL A 319 -20.60 0.02 15.31
C VAL A 319 -21.10 0.22 13.88
N GLY A 320 -21.01 -0.80 13.02
CA GLY A 320 -21.46 -0.75 11.63
C GLY A 320 -20.59 0.11 10.70
N ALA A 321 -19.38 0.49 11.13
CA ALA A 321 -18.48 1.32 10.34
C ALA A 321 -17.80 0.55 9.19
N VAL A 322 -17.62 -0.76 9.37
CA VAL A 322 -17.01 -1.68 8.40
C VAL A 322 -17.87 -2.95 8.30
N LYS A 323 -17.93 -3.58 7.13
CA LYS A 323 -18.66 -4.84 6.93
C LYS A 323 -18.04 -5.96 7.77
N LYS A 324 -18.84 -6.96 8.12
CA LYS A 324 -18.34 -8.21 8.69
C LYS A 324 -17.32 -8.86 7.75
N THR A 325 -16.24 -9.37 8.32
CA THR A 325 -15.27 -10.20 7.60
C THR A 325 -16.00 -11.41 7.02
N VAL A 326 -15.73 -11.71 5.74
CA VAL A 326 -16.30 -12.89 5.11
C VAL A 326 -15.66 -14.12 5.76
N SER A 327 -16.45 -14.98 6.41
CA SER A 327 -15.91 -16.22 6.96
C SER A 327 -15.87 -17.30 5.88
N GLY A 328 -14.67 -17.80 5.55
CA GLY A 328 -14.49 -18.91 4.61
C GLY A 328 -15.09 -20.25 5.09
N ARG A 329 -15.49 -20.35 6.36
CA ARG A 329 -16.21 -21.50 6.90
C ARG A 329 -17.69 -21.16 7.01
N LYS A 330 -18.53 -21.77 6.17
CA LYS A 330 -19.93 -22.03 6.52
C LYS A 330 -19.91 -22.71 7.90
N ARG A 331 -20.50 -22.08 8.91
CA ARG A 331 -20.93 -22.80 10.11
C ARG A 331 -22.31 -23.37 9.85
#